data_AF-A0A3L6PJX3-F1
#
_entry.id   AF-A0A3L6PJX3-F1
#
_cell.length_a   1.000
_cell.length_b   1.000
_cell.length_c   1.000
_cell.angle_alpha   90.00
_cell.angle_beta   90.00
_cell.angle_gamma   90.00
#
_symmetry.space_group_name_H-M   'P 1'
#
loop_
_entity.id
_entity.type
_entity.pdbx_description
1 polymer ?
#
loop_
_entity_poly.entity_id
_entity_poly.type
_entity_poly.pdbx_seq_one_letter_code
_entity_poly.pdbx_strand_id
1 'polypeptide(L)'
;MEGTMEIKTVTPIPMAAPPLPPAKQGRVLTVLSIDGGGIRGLIPATILARLEAQLQEKDGPDARIADYFDVVAGTSTGGLIAAMLTAPGKDNRPLFAAKDISQFYLENGPKIFSQTILQSRTQARKEAWC
;
A
#
# COMPACT_ATOMS: atom_id res chain seq x y z
N MET A 1 23.66 -43.21 -6.50
CA MET A 1 23.75 -41.75 -6.31
C MET A 1 22.38 -41.26 -5.90
N GLU A 2 22.04 -41.41 -4.62
CA GLU A 2 20.77 -40.94 -4.07
C GLU A 2 21.09 -39.69 -3.25
N GLY A 3 20.84 -38.52 -3.86
CA GLY A 3 20.97 -37.24 -3.19
C GLY A 3 19.71 -36.96 -2.39
N THR A 4 19.77 -37.17 -1.08
CA THR A 4 18.73 -36.73 -0.15
C THR A 4 18.71 -35.21 -0.10
N MET A 5 17.65 -34.59 -0.62
CA MET A 5 17.36 -33.17 -0.45
C MET A 5 16.92 -32.92 1.00
N GLU A 6 17.74 -32.21 1.78
CA GLU A 6 17.33 -31.68 3.08
C GLU A 6 16.30 -30.56 2.89
N ILE A 7 15.08 -30.80 3.37
CA ILE A 7 14.03 -29.79 3.42
C ILE A 7 14.36 -28.87 4.60
N LYS A 8 14.93 -27.69 4.33
CA LYS A 8 15.15 -26.67 5.36
C LYS A 8 13.80 -26.19 5.87
N THR A 9 13.46 -26.57 7.10
CA THR A 9 12.29 -26.07 7.83
C THR A 9 12.30 -24.54 7.86
N VAL A 10 11.26 -23.94 7.29
CA VAL A 10 10.95 -22.52 7.48
C VAL A 10 10.61 -22.32 8.97
N THR A 11 11.45 -21.62 9.71
CA THR A 11 11.14 -21.22 11.08
C THR A 11 9.89 -20.35 11.10
N PRO A 12 8.91 -20.62 11.97
CA PRO A 12 7.73 -19.77 12.10
C PRO A 12 8.14 -18.36 12.51
N ILE A 13 7.65 -17.35 11.79
CA ILE A 13 7.78 -15.95 12.17
C ILE A 13 7.09 -15.80 13.54
N PRO A 14 7.76 -15.27 14.58
CA PRO A 14 7.13 -15.08 15.88
C PRO A 14 5.92 -14.14 15.71
N MET A 15 4.72 -14.69 15.91
CA MET A 15 3.42 -14.00 15.83
C MET A 15 3.17 -13.03 17.00
N ALA A 16 4.20 -12.65 17.74
CA ALA A 16 4.08 -11.59 18.73
C ALA A 16 4.16 -10.25 18.00
N ALA A 17 3.00 -9.70 17.64
CA ALA A 17 2.90 -8.29 17.32
C ALA A 17 3.59 -7.51 18.47
N PRO A 18 4.52 -6.58 18.17
CA PRO A 18 5.14 -5.79 19.22
C PRO A 18 4.04 -5.14 20.07
N PRO A 19 4.19 -5.09 21.40
CA PRO A 19 3.20 -4.47 22.26
C PRO A 19 2.95 -3.06 21.74
N LEU A 20 1.67 -2.76 21.47
CA LEU A 20 1.27 -1.43 21.01
C LEU A 20 1.87 -0.42 21.99
N PRO A 21 2.59 0.61 21.49
CA PRO A 21 3.20 1.58 22.38
C PRO A 21 2.13 2.12 23.33
N PRO A 22 2.44 2.26 24.64
CA PRO A 22 1.46 2.76 25.60
C PRO A 22 0.91 4.07 25.07
N ALA A 23 -0.41 4.27 25.20
CA ALA A 23 -1.07 5.50 24.79
C ALA A 23 -0.38 6.67 25.52
N LYS A 24 0.56 7.34 24.84
CA LYS A 24 1.29 8.48 25.38
C LYS A 24 0.25 9.57 25.62
N GLN A 25 -0.18 9.75 26.87
CA GLN A 25 -1.08 10.82 27.27
C GLN A 25 -0.41 12.15 26.89
N GLY A 26 -0.93 12.80 25.84
CA GLY A 26 -0.38 14.02 25.24
C GLY A 26 0.24 13.88 23.84
N ARG A 27 0.33 12.67 23.25
CA ARG A 27 0.79 12.51 21.85
C ARG A 27 -0.39 12.63 20.88
N VAL A 28 -0.28 13.54 19.91
CA VAL A 28 -1.20 13.61 18.76
C VAL A 28 -0.99 12.35 17.91
N LEU A 29 -2.07 11.60 17.70
CA LEU A 29 -2.08 10.45 16.79
C LEU A 29 -2.28 10.97 15.36
N THR A 30 -1.41 10.59 14.45
CA THR A 30 -1.52 10.95 13.02
C THR A 30 -2.11 9.80 12.22
N VAL A 31 -3.23 10.07 11.54
CA VAL A 31 -3.95 9.08 10.74
C VAL A 31 -4.05 9.56 9.30
N LEU A 32 -3.62 8.71 8.37
CA LEU A 32 -3.81 8.89 6.93
C LEU A 32 -4.89 7.93 6.44
N SER A 33 -5.96 8.46 5.84
CA SER A 33 -7.02 7.67 5.21
C SER A 33 -7.08 7.97 3.72
N ILE A 34 -7.07 6.92 2.89
CA ILE A 34 -7.09 7.02 1.43
C ILE A 34 -8.35 6.35 0.88
N ASP A 35 -9.18 7.13 0.21
CA ASP A 35 -10.42 6.65 -0.37
C ASP A 35 -10.19 5.73 -1.59
N GLY A 36 -11.17 4.86 -1.83
CA GLY A 36 -11.22 4.05 -3.05
C GLY A 36 -11.67 4.86 -4.27
N GLY A 37 -11.35 4.38 -5.46
CA GLY A 37 -11.74 5.09 -6.69
C GLY A 37 -11.42 4.41 -8.00
N GLY A 38 -11.02 3.14 -8.00
CA GLY A 38 -10.49 2.48 -9.20
C GLY A 38 -9.26 3.23 -9.70
N ILE A 39 -9.21 3.53 -11.00
CA ILE A 39 -8.12 4.30 -11.62
C ILE A 39 -7.99 5.74 -11.06
N ARG A 40 -9.06 6.29 -10.47
CA ARG A 40 -9.03 7.63 -9.85
C ARG A 40 -8.14 7.71 -8.61
N GLY A 41 -7.63 6.58 -8.10
CA GLY A 41 -6.58 6.56 -7.07
C GLY A 41 -5.30 7.29 -7.48
N LEU A 42 -5.13 7.62 -8.77
CA LEU A 42 -4.05 8.51 -9.24
C LEU A 42 -4.12 9.92 -8.61
N ILE A 43 -5.33 10.39 -8.27
CA ILE A 43 -5.54 11.71 -7.66
C ILE A 43 -4.90 11.75 -6.25
N PRO A 44 -5.29 10.89 -5.29
CA PRO A 44 -4.64 10.87 -3.99
C PRO A 44 -3.16 10.48 -4.09
N ALA A 45 -2.76 9.61 -5.03
CA ALA A 45 -1.35 9.28 -5.25
C ALA A 45 -0.50 10.52 -5.62
N THR A 46 -1.03 11.40 -6.47
CA THR A 46 -0.35 12.65 -6.84
C THR A 46 -0.22 13.61 -5.65
N ILE A 47 -1.25 13.71 -4.82
CA ILE A 47 -1.21 14.52 -3.59
C ILE A 47 -0.17 13.95 -2.61
N LEU A 48 -0.15 12.64 -2.42
CA LEU A 48 0.81 11.96 -1.55
C LEU A 48 2.25 12.13 -2.04
N ALA A 49 2.49 12.05 -3.35
CA ALA A 49 3.80 12.31 -3.94
C ALA A 49 4.29 13.74 -3.64
N ARG A 50 3.40 14.74 -3.74
CA ARG A 50 3.75 16.12 -3.40
C ARG A 50 3.98 16.31 -1.90
N LEU A 51 3.16 15.70 -1.07
CA LEU A 51 3.32 15.72 0.39
C LEU A 51 4.66 15.13 0.81
N GLU A 52 5.00 13.95 0.30
CA GLU A 52 6.27 13.29 0.60
C GLU A 52 7.46 14.12 0.13
N ALA A 53 7.38 14.76 -1.03
CA ALA A 53 8.43 15.66 -1.51
C ALA A 53 8.64 16.87 -0.57
N GLN A 54 7.57 17.45 -0.01
CA GLN A 54 7.69 18.54 0.96
C GLN A 54 8.30 18.07 2.29
N LEU A 55 7.96 16.86 2.73
CA LEU A 55 8.58 16.25 3.90
C LEU A 55 10.06 15.99 3.66
N GLN A 56 10.42 15.56 2.45
CA GLN A 56 11.82 15.33 2.07
C GLN A 56 12.64 16.62 1.98
N GLU A 57 12.04 17.72 1.51
CA GLU A 57 12.68 19.04 1.51
C GLU A 57 12.99 19.52 2.94
N LYS A 58 12.13 19.17 3.90
CA LYS A 58 12.25 19.60 5.29
C LYS A 58 13.18 18.73 6.12
N ASP A 59 13.01 17.41 6.05
CA ASP A 59 13.63 16.46 6.98
C ASP A 59 14.64 15.50 6.29
N GLY A 60 14.79 15.59 4.96
CA GLY A 60 15.81 14.87 4.18
C GLY A 60 15.25 13.89 3.15
N PRO A 61 16.06 13.44 2.16
CA PRO A 61 15.61 12.63 1.02
C PRO A 61 15.05 11.25 1.40
N ASP A 62 15.39 10.77 2.60
CA ASP A 62 14.90 9.52 3.14
C ASP A 62 13.58 9.66 3.89
N ALA A 63 13.00 10.84 4.03
CA ALA A 63 11.66 10.97 4.60
C ALA A 63 10.63 10.18 3.77
N ARG A 64 9.81 9.37 4.43
CA ARG A 64 8.68 8.64 3.83
C ARG A 64 7.41 8.91 4.58
N ILE A 65 6.26 8.78 3.91
CA ILE A 65 4.94 8.95 4.54
C ILE A 65 4.79 8.08 5.80
N ALA A 66 5.29 6.84 5.78
CA ALA A 66 5.20 5.93 6.93
C ALA A 66 5.96 6.40 8.19
N ASP A 67 6.91 7.33 8.06
CA ASP A 67 7.67 7.86 9.20
C ASP A 67 6.84 8.88 10.01
N TYR A 68 5.79 9.45 9.43
CA TYR A 68 4.99 10.54 10.02
C TYR A 68 3.58 10.12 10.46
N PHE A 69 3.05 9.05 9.89
CA PHE A 69 1.70 8.57 10.16
C PHE A 69 1.73 7.30 11.01
N ASP A 70 1.12 7.37 12.19
CA ASP A 70 0.99 6.21 13.09
C ASP A 70 0.04 5.15 12.51
N VAL A 71 -0.99 5.59 11.78
CA VAL A 71 -1.97 4.72 11.13
C VAL A 71 -2.16 5.15 9.69
N VAL A 72 -2.02 4.19 8.77
CA VAL A 72 -2.36 4.37 7.36
C VAL A 72 -3.46 3.37 7.00
N ALA A 73 -4.60 3.90 6.54
CA ALA A 73 -5.76 3.12 6.14
C ALA A 73 -6.19 3.48 4.73
N GLY A 74 -6.81 2.55 4.03
CA GLY A 74 -7.44 2.84 2.77
C GLY A 74 -8.37 1.74 2.29
N THR A 75 -9.33 2.12 1.44
CA THR A 75 -10.35 1.21 0.92
C THR A 75 -10.14 0.99 -0.58
N SER A 76 -10.25 -0.26 -1.06
CA SER A 76 -10.07 -0.60 -2.48
C SER A 76 -8.70 -0.14 -3.01
N THR A 77 -8.64 0.65 -4.09
CA THR A 77 -7.39 1.27 -4.59
C THR A 77 -6.60 1.97 -3.48
N GLY A 78 -7.27 2.67 -2.56
CA GLY A 78 -6.62 3.32 -1.43
C GLY A 78 -5.96 2.34 -0.46
N GLY A 79 -6.50 1.13 -0.32
CA GLY A 79 -5.89 0.05 0.45
C GLY A 79 -4.62 -0.51 -0.21
N LEU A 80 -4.61 -0.63 -1.54
CA LEU A 80 -3.38 -0.98 -2.28
C LEU A 80 -2.32 0.12 -2.12
N ILE A 81 -2.72 1.39 -2.19
CA ILE A 81 -1.82 2.54 -1.96
C ILE A 81 -1.24 2.49 -0.54
N ALA A 82 -2.09 2.27 0.48
CA ALA A 82 -1.66 2.12 1.87
C ALA A 82 -0.67 0.96 2.04
N ALA A 83 -0.93 -0.19 1.43
CA ALA A 83 -0.02 -1.33 1.46
C ALA A 83 1.32 -1.03 0.80
N MET A 84 1.34 -0.38 -0.37
CA MET A 84 2.59 0.00 -1.04
C MET A 84 3.43 0.97 -0.20
N LEU A 85 2.79 1.91 0.51
CA LEU A 85 3.46 2.88 1.37
C LEU A 85 3.98 2.32 2.70
N THR A 86 3.50 1.15 3.12
CA THR A 86 3.80 0.59 4.45
C THR A 86 4.49 -0.78 4.39
N ALA A 87 4.50 -1.44 3.23
CA ALA A 87 5.18 -2.72 3.05
C ALA A 87 6.69 -2.57 3.29
N PRO A 88 7.27 -3.33 4.24
CA PRO A 88 8.69 -3.25 4.53
C PRO A 88 9.53 -3.88 3.42
N GLY A 89 10.55 -3.16 2.98
CA GLY A 89 11.63 -3.62 2.11
C GLY A 89 12.74 -4.33 2.88
N LYS A 90 13.87 -4.57 2.21
CA LYS A 90 15.02 -5.30 2.76
C LYS A 90 15.68 -4.60 3.95
N ASP A 91 15.51 -3.30 4.04
CA ASP A 91 16.03 -2.39 5.06
C ASP A 91 14.98 -2.02 6.11
N ASN A 92 13.84 -2.73 6.17
CA ASN A 92 12.67 -2.40 6.99
C ASN A 92 12.07 -1.01 6.71
N ARG A 93 12.35 -0.44 5.53
CA ARG A 93 11.79 0.84 5.08
C ARG A 93 10.68 0.61 4.06
N PRO A 94 9.77 1.57 3.83
CA PRO A 94 8.75 1.44 2.81
C PRO A 94 9.35 1.07 1.44
N LEU A 95 8.83 -0.01 0.85
CA LEU A 95 9.31 -0.53 -0.44
C LEU A 95 9.10 0.47 -1.59
N PHE A 96 8.05 1.29 -1.48
CA PHE A 96 7.69 2.30 -2.48
C PHE A 96 7.73 3.70 -1.86
N ALA A 97 8.27 4.67 -2.60
CA ALA A 97 8.03 6.07 -2.33
C ALA A 97 6.64 6.47 -2.87
N ALA A 98 6.05 7.54 -2.34
CA ALA A 98 4.74 8.01 -2.76
C ALA A 98 4.69 8.38 -4.26
N LYS A 99 5.81 8.86 -4.82
CA LYS A 99 5.95 9.14 -6.27
C LYS A 99 5.83 7.88 -7.14
N ASP A 100 6.26 6.72 -6.63
CA ASP A 100 6.30 5.47 -7.39
C ASP A 100 4.89 4.89 -7.59
N ILE A 101 3.92 5.30 -6.75
CA ILE A 101 2.53 4.85 -6.80
C ILE A 101 1.84 5.36 -8.06
N SER A 102 2.05 6.63 -8.41
CA SER A 102 1.52 7.20 -9.65
C SER A 102 2.08 6.46 -10.85
N GLN A 103 3.39 6.18 -10.85
CA GLN A 103 4.05 5.43 -11.91
C GLN A 103 3.49 4.00 -12.02
N PHE A 104 3.31 3.31 -10.89
CA PHE A 104 2.72 1.99 -10.84
C PHE A 104 1.35 1.94 -11.52
N TYR A 105 0.46 2.91 -11.25
CA TYR A 105 -0.87 2.95 -11.86
C TYR A 105 -0.85 3.41 -13.32
N LEU A 106 0.12 4.21 -13.76
CA LEU A 106 0.29 4.53 -15.18
C LEU A 106 0.71 3.29 -15.98
N GLU A 107 1.62 2.49 -15.44
CA GLU A 107 2.14 1.28 -16.11
C GLU A 107 1.16 0.10 -16.04
N ASN A 108 0.55 -0.12 -14.88
CA ASN A 108 -0.28 -1.30 -14.62
C ASN A 108 -1.77 -1.01 -14.75
N GLY A 109 -2.18 0.26 -14.76
CA GLY A 109 -3.59 0.68 -14.85
C GLY A 109 -4.36 0.04 -16.01
N PRO A 110 -3.85 0.02 -17.25
CA PRO A 110 -4.55 -0.63 -18.37
C PRO A 110 -4.77 -2.13 -18.17
N LYS A 111 -3.87 -2.82 -17.46
CA LYS A 111 -4.00 -4.26 -17.14
C LYS A 111 -4.98 -4.48 -15.99
N ILE A 112 -4.84 -3.72 -14.91
CA ILE A 112 -5.66 -3.78 -13.69
C ILE A 112 -7.12 -3.39 -14.00
N PHE A 113 -7.31 -2.36 -14.82
CA PHE A 113 -8.62 -1.79 -15.17
C PHE A 113 -8.99 -2.08 -16.64
N SER A 114 -8.61 -3.25 -17.16
CA SER A 114 -8.99 -3.67 -18.51
C SER A 114 -10.51 -3.83 -18.66
N GLN A 115 -11.05 -3.36 -19.79
CA GLN A 115 -12.51 -3.30 -20.05
C GLN A 115 -13.19 -4.69 -20.03
N THR A 116 -12.46 -5.77 -20.29
CA THR A 116 -12.99 -7.14 -20.30
C THR A 116 -13.56 -7.58 -18.94
N ILE A 117 -12.97 -7.13 -17.82
CA ILE A 117 -13.45 -7.46 -16.46
C ILE A 117 -14.63 -6.59 -16.03
N LEU A 118 -14.68 -5.32 -16.47
CA LEU A 118 -15.80 -4.43 -16.15
C LEU A 118 -17.06 -4.81 -16.94
N GLN A 119 -16.92 -5.17 -18.21
CA GLN A 119 -18.03 -5.60 -19.05
C GLN A 119 -18.66 -6.92 -18.56
N SER A 120 -17.86 -7.91 -18.17
CA SER A 120 -18.38 -9.19 -17.65
C SER A 120 -19.16 -9.04 -16.34
N ARG A 121 -18.77 -8.13 -15.43
CA ARG A 121 -19.54 -7.86 -14.20
C ARG A 121 -20.83 -7.07 -14.45
N THR A 122 -20.86 -6.19 -15.46
CA THR A 122 -22.10 -5.55 -15.90
C THR A 122 -23.02 -6.51 -16.64
N GLN A 123 -22.47 -7.45 -17.41
CA GLN A 123 -23.23 -8.48 -18.15
C GLN A 123 -23.84 -9.48 -17.17
N ALA A 124 -23.06 -10.00 -16.22
CA ALA A 124 -23.55 -10.89 -15.17
C ALA A 124 -24.64 -10.23 -14.28
N ARG A 125 -24.56 -8.92 -14.04
CA ARG A 125 -25.63 -8.18 -13.34
C ARG A 125 -26.88 -7.96 -14.20
N LYS A 126 -26.79 -7.95 -15.53
CA LYS A 126 -27.98 -7.92 -16.40
C LYS A 126 -28.65 -9.29 -16.47
N GLU A 127 -27.85 -10.36 -16.54
CA GLU A 127 -28.36 -11.75 -16.61
C GLU A 127 -28.98 -12.22 -15.30
N ALA A 128 -28.53 -11.73 -14.14
CA ALA A 128 -29.09 -12.07 -12.84
C ALA A 128 -30.44 -11.39 -12.51
N TRP A 129 -30.94 -10.50 -13.39
CA TRP A 129 -32.22 -9.79 -13.23
C TRP A 129 -33.18 -10.00 -14.42
N CYS A 130 -32.89 -10.98 -15.28
CA CYS A 130 -33.82 -11.57 -16.25
C CYS A 130 -34.28 -12.94 -15.73
#